data_AF-A0A2E5U754-F1
#
_entry.id   AF-A0A2E5U754-F1
#
_cell.length_a   1.000
_cell.length_b   1.000
_cell.length_c   1.000
_cell.angle_alpha   90.00
_cell.angle_beta   90.00
_cell.angle_gamma   90.00
#
_symmetry.space_group_name_H-M   'P 1'
#
loop_
_entity.id
_entity.type
_entity.pdbx_description
1 polymer ?
#
loop_
_entity_poly.entity_id
_entity_poly.type
_entity_poly.pdbx_seq_one_letter_code
_entity_poly.pdbx_strand_id
1 'polypeptide(L)'
;MDIELILNSIYQNIAEFLPNLVFSILIFLLFWVSGLFTQFLIIRIANKRGLNKQLLFLIGRIAKIGLIVFGLITSLGTFGINVSALVAGLGLTGFALGFALKDVVSNLIAGSIILLHRPFKINDKISIVGHEGKVINIDLRYTTIESEDKKVLVPNSILFTKEIIILN
;
A
#
# COMPACT_ATOMS: atom_id res chain seq x y z
N MET A 1 0.08 43.06 -42.03
CA MET A 1 -0.89 42.91 -40.94
C MET A 1 -1.02 41.45 -40.52
N ASP A 2 -1.26 40.52 -41.45
CA ASP A 2 -1.43 39.09 -41.09
C ASP A 2 -0.14 38.38 -40.63
N ILE A 3 1.01 38.70 -41.22
CA ILE A 3 2.30 38.06 -40.88
C ILE A 3 2.75 38.41 -39.45
N GLU A 4 2.60 39.66 -39.01
CA GLU A 4 2.94 40.06 -37.63
C GLU A 4 2.02 39.40 -36.60
N LEU A 5 0.74 39.22 -36.92
CA LEU A 5 -0.21 38.48 -36.07
C LEU A 5 0.17 37.00 -35.98
N ILE A 6 0.61 36.39 -37.08
CA ILE A 6 1.10 35.00 -37.09
C ILE A 6 2.40 34.88 -36.28
N LEU A 7 3.35 35.80 -36.46
CA LEU A 7 4.62 35.79 -35.70
C LEU A 7 4.39 35.99 -34.19
N ASN A 8 3.51 36.91 -33.82
CA ASN A 8 3.19 37.15 -32.41
C ASN A 8 2.47 35.96 -31.78
N SER A 9 1.55 35.31 -32.49
CA SER A 9 0.88 34.10 -31.97
C SER A 9 1.84 32.92 -31.81
N ILE A 10 2.77 32.72 -32.75
CA ILE A 10 3.83 31.71 -32.61
C ILE A 10 4.74 32.01 -31.41
N TYR A 11 5.16 33.27 -31.23
CA TYR A 11 6.00 33.67 -30.10
C TYR A 11 5.30 33.42 -28.76
N GLN A 12 4.03 33.82 -28.62
CA GLN A 12 3.26 33.61 -27.39
C GLN A 12 3.09 32.11 -27.08
N ASN A 13 2.73 31.30 -28.07
CA ASN A 13 2.57 29.86 -27.88
C ASN A 13 3.90 29.20 -27.47
N ILE A 14 5.03 29.59 -28.06
CA ILE A 14 6.36 29.06 -27.68
C ILE A 14 6.76 29.52 -26.28
N ALA A 15 6.50 30.79 -25.95
CA ALA A 15 6.83 31.37 -24.65
C ALA A 15 6.03 30.73 -23.50
N GLU A 16 4.78 30.33 -23.75
CA GLU A 16 3.96 29.59 -22.78
C GLU A 16 4.32 28.10 -22.73
N PHE A 17 4.70 27.50 -23.86
CA PHE A 17 5.01 26.07 -23.95
C PHE A 17 6.35 25.69 -23.29
N LEU A 18 7.41 26.47 -23.50
CA LEU A 18 8.76 26.16 -23.01
C LEU A 18 8.84 26.01 -21.48
N PRO A 19 8.33 26.96 -20.67
CA PRO A 19 8.36 26.85 -19.22
C PRO A 19 7.58 25.63 -18.72
N ASN A 20 6.38 25.38 -19.26
CA ASN A 20 5.55 24.24 -18.88
C ASN A 20 6.24 22.91 -19.18
N LEU A 21 6.89 22.79 -20.35
CA LEU A 21 7.69 21.61 -20.70
C LEU A 21 8.83 21.39 -19.70
N VAL A 22 9.57 22.44 -19.35
CA VAL A 22 10.68 22.36 -18.40
C VAL A 22 10.18 21.94 -17.01
N PHE A 23 9.12 22.57 -16.49
CA PHE A 23 8.55 22.22 -15.19
C PHE A 23 8.04 20.78 -15.15
N SER A 24 7.35 20.31 -16.20
CA SER A 24 6.90 18.93 -16.32
C SER A 24 8.07 17.93 -16.28
N ILE A 25 9.13 18.18 -17.05
CA ILE A 25 10.33 17.34 -17.05
C ILE A 25 10.98 17.33 -15.67
N LEU A 26 11.12 18.49 -15.01
CA LEU A 26 11.69 18.59 -13.66
C LEU A 26 10.87 17.81 -12.64
N ILE A 27 9.53 17.91 -12.69
CA ILE A 27 8.63 17.14 -11.83
C ILE A 27 8.81 15.64 -12.08
N PHE A 28 8.81 15.21 -13.34
CA PHE A 28 8.99 13.79 -13.65
C PHE A 28 10.33 13.26 -13.13
N LEU A 29 11.42 14.01 -13.36
CA LEU A 29 12.75 13.65 -12.86
C LEU A 29 12.80 13.60 -11.33
N LEU A 30 12.15 14.54 -10.64
CA LEU A 30 12.06 14.53 -9.18
C LEU A 30 11.42 13.25 -8.67
N PHE A 31 10.28 12.83 -9.24
CA PHE A 31 9.61 11.59 -8.86
C PHE A 31 10.44 10.35 -9.23
N TRP A 32 11.07 10.35 -10.40
CA TRP A 32 11.95 9.26 -10.85
C TRP A 32 13.13 9.05 -9.89
N VAL A 33 13.84 10.13 -9.56
CA VAL A 33 14.97 10.11 -8.61
C VAL A 33 14.48 9.71 -7.22
N SER A 34 13.34 10.23 -6.77
CA SER A 34 12.74 9.83 -5.50
C SER A 34 12.41 8.34 -5.47
N GLY A 35 11.93 7.77 -6.59
CA GLY A 35 11.70 6.33 -6.73
C GLY A 35 12.97 5.49 -6.63
N LEU A 36 14.05 5.92 -7.29
CA LEU A 36 15.37 5.29 -7.15
C LEU A 36 15.89 5.35 -5.71
N PHE A 37 15.79 6.53 -5.09
CA PHE A 37 16.24 6.75 -3.72
C PHE A 37 15.43 5.90 -2.72
N THR A 38 14.12 5.81 -2.91
CA THR A 38 13.21 5.01 -2.07
C THR A 38 13.56 3.52 -2.17
N GLN A 39 13.74 3.00 -3.39
CA GLN A 39 14.14 1.61 -3.60
C GLN A 39 15.51 1.32 -2.95
N PHE A 40 16.47 2.23 -3.12
CA PHE A 40 17.79 2.12 -2.48
C PHE A 40 17.69 2.06 -0.95
N LEU A 41 16.88 2.95 -0.34
CA LEU A 41 16.71 3.00 1.10
C LEU A 41 16.10 1.71 1.66
N ILE A 42 15.06 1.19 0.99
CA ILE A 42 14.39 -0.05 1.39
C ILE A 42 15.37 -1.24 1.36
N ILE A 43 16.16 -1.37 0.30
CA ILE A 43 17.17 -2.44 0.17
C ILE A 43 18.28 -2.27 1.22
N ARG A 44 18.68 -1.03 1.51
CA ARG A 44 19.70 -0.75 2.53
C ARG A 44 19.22 -1.14 3.93
N ILE A 45 17.96 -0.91 4.26
CA ILE A 45 17.34 -1.33 5.53
C ILE A 45 17.27 -2.87 5.59
N ALA A 46 16.92 -3.53 4.48
CA ALA A 46 16.84 -4.98 4.40
C ALA A 46 18.15 -5.67 4.81
N ASN A 47 19.27 -5.17 4.29
CA ASN A 47 20.60 -5.71 4.60
C ASN A 47 21.00 -5.51 6.06
N LYS A 48 20.48 -4.48 6.75
CA LYS A 48 20.80 -4.20 8.16
C LYS A 48 19.99 -5.01 9.16
N ARG A 49 18.75 -5.43 8.81
CA ARG A 49 17.81 -6.06 9.76
C ARG A 49 17.64 -7.57 9.57
N GLY A 50 18.44 -8.22 8.72
CA GLY A 50 18.35 -9.67 8.48
C GLY A 50 17.01 -10.10 7.88
N LEU A 51 16.26 -9.17 7.29
CA LEU A 51 14.93 -9.42 6.73
C LEU A 51 15.04 -10.12 5.37
N ASN A 52 13.96 -10.77 4.93
CA ASN A 52 13.91 -11.43 3.63
C ASN A 52 14.16 -10.42 2.49
N LYS A 53 15.35 -10.51 1.88
CA LYS A 53 15.81 -9.60 0.82
C LYS A 53 14.90 -9.61 -0.40
N GLN A 54 14.30 -10.74 -0.75
CA GLN A 54 13.40 -10.87 -1.90
C GLN A 54 12.11 -10.08 -1.66
N LEU A 55 11.53 -10.18 -0.47
CA LEU A 55 10.34 -9.42 -0.08
C LEU A 55 10.58 -7.92 -0.12
N LEU A 56 11.71 -7.45 0.44
CA LEU A 56 12.04 -6.02 0.46
C LEU A 56 12.40 -5.47 -0.92
N PHE A 57 13.03 -6.28 -1.77
CA PHE A 57 13.24 -5.91 -3.16
C PHE A 57 11.91 -5.73 -3.90
N LEU A 58 10.94 -6.63 -3.70
CA LEU A 58 9.60 -6.52 -4.27
C LEU A 58 8.89 -5.24 -3.78
N ILE A 59 8.89 -4.98 -2.48
CA ILE A 59 8.29 -3.76 -1.89
C ILE A 59 8.94 -2.50 -2.48
N GLY A 60 10.27 -2.45 -2.55
CA GLY A 60 10.98 -1.31 -3.12
C GLY A 60 10.68 -1.09 -4.60
N ARG A 61 10.50 -2.18 -5.36
CA ARG A 61 10.13 -2.11 -6.77
C ARG A 61 8.70 -1.58 -6.96
N ILE A 62 7.75 -2.06 -6.16
CA ILE A 62 6.36 -1.57 -6.18
C ILE A 62 6.32 -0.08 -5.84
N ALA A 63 7.03 0.36 -4.80
CA ALA A 63 7.11 1.76 -4.40
C ALA A 63 7.70 2.65 -5.52
N LYS A 64 8.79 2.21 -6.16
CA LYS A 64 9.38 2.93 -7.30
C LYS A 64 8.40 3.06 -8.46
N ILE A 65 7.73 1.96 -8.85
CA ILE A 65 6.75 1.98 -9.94
C ILE A 65 5.61 2.95 -9.61
N GLY A 66 5.09 2.91 -8.38
CA GLY A 66 4.08 3.85 -7.91
C GLY A 66 4.53 5.31 -8.08
N LEU A 67 5.72 5.65 -7.59
CA LEU A 67 6.29 7.00 -7.72
C LEU A 67 6.47 7.45 -9.18
N ILE A 68 6.89 6.55 -10.06
CA ILE A 68 7.01 6.86 -11.50
C ILE A 68 5.64 7.14 -12.11
N VAL A 69 4.62 6.34 -11.78
CA VAL A 69 3.25 6.54 -12.28
C VAL A 69 2.68 7.88 -11.79
N PHE A 70 2.86 8.20 -10.50
CA PHE A 70 2.47 9.50 -9.96
C PHE A 70 3.20 10.65 -10.65
N GLY A 71 4.53 10.54 -10.80
CA GLY A 71 5.35 11.55 -11.47
C GLY A 71 4.94 11.78 -12.92
N LEU A 72 4.63 10.71 -13.65
CA LEU A 72 4.14 10.81 -15.03
C LEU A 72 2.82 11.58 -15.10
N ILE A 73 1.84 11.22 -14.26
CA ILE A 73 0.52 11.88 -14.25
C ILE A 73 0.64 13.34 -13.84
N THR A 74 1.40 13.65 -12.79
CA THR A 74 1.61 15.04 -12.36
C THR A 74 2.34 15.84 -13.44
N SER A 75 3.37 15.28 -14.07
CA SER A 75 4.10 15.91 -15.18
C SER A 75 3.19 16.23 -16.36
N LEU A 76 2.33 15.28 -16.77
CA LEU A 76 1.38 15.49 -17.86
C LEU A 76 0.34 16.57 -17.50
N GLY A 77 -0.16 16.58 -16.26
CA GLY A 77 -1.06 17.62 -15.77
C GLY A 77 -0.44 19.01 -15.79
N THR A 78 0.81 19.14 -15.31
CA THR A 78 1.57 20.41 -15.37
C THR A 78 1.83 20.86 -16.79
N PHE A 79 1.95 19.93 -17.73
CA PHE A 79 2.13 20.25 -19.15
C PHE A 79 0.85 20.81 -19.80
N GLY A 80 -0.30 20.70 -19.13
CA GLY A 80 -1.61 21.12 -19.64
C GLY A 80 -2.43 19.97 -20.23
N ILE A 81 -1.97 18.71 -20.13
CA ILE A 81 -2.75 17.56 -20.57
C ILE A 81 -3.81 17.22 -19.51
N ASN A 82 -5.05 17.02 -19.96
CA ASN A 82 -6.12 16.54 -19.08
C ASN A 82 -5.85 15.09 -18.65
N VAL A 83 -5.51 14.91 -17.37
CA VAL A 83 -5.21 13.60 -16.77
C VAL A 83 -6.40 13.00 -16.01
N SER A 84 -7.59 13.59 -16.07
CA SER A 84 -8.74 13.16 -15.27
C SER A 84 -9.11 11.69 -15.53
N ALA A 85 -9.05 11.24 -16.78
CA ALA A 85 -9.30 9.84 -17.13
C ALA A 85 -8.26 8.88 -16.55
N LEU A 86 -6.97 9.27 -16.54
CA LEU A 86 -5.89 8.48 -15.93
C LEU A 86 -6.06 8.39 -14.41
N VAL A 87 -6.37 9.50 -13.76
CA VAL A 87 -6.62 9.56 -12.32
C VAL A 87 -7.84 8.72 -11.95
N ALA A 88 -8.93 8.79 -12.72
CA ALA A 88 -10.12 7.97 -12.53
C ALA A 88 -9.80 6.47 -12.66
N GLY A 89 -9.05 6.07 -13.70
CA GLY A 89 -8.61 4.69 -13.90
C GLY A 89 -7.72 4.16 -12.78
N LEU A 90 -6.80 4.99 -12.26
CA LEU A 90 -6.01 4.65 -11.08
C LEU A 90 -6.86 4.52 -9.82
N GLY A 91 -7.86 5.39 -9.64
CA GLY A 91 -8.81 5.29 -8.54
C GLY A 91 -9.54 3.95 -8.54
N LEU A 92 -10.07 3.54 -9.70
CA LEU A 92 -10.73 2.23 -9.86
C LEU A 92 -9.77 1.06 -9.61
N THR A 93 -8.56 1.13 -10.15
CA THR A 93 -7.52 0.11 -9.95
C THR A 93 -7.10 0.01 -8.49
N GLY A 94 -6.93 1.15 -7.82
CA GLY A 94 -6.61 1.23 -6.40
C GLY A 94 -7.73 0.65 -5.53
N PHE A 95 -8.98 0.92 -5.87
CA PHE A 95 -10.14 0.30 -5.21
C PHE A 95 -10.14 -1.22 -5.37
N ALA A 96 -9.96 -1.72 -6.59
CA ALA A 96 -9.91 -3.17 -6.86
C ALA A 96 -8.76 -3.85 -6.11
N LEU A 97 -7.57 -3.24 -6.09
CA LEU A 97 -6.42 -3.73 -5.34
C LEU A 97 -6.67 -3.71 -3.83
N GLY A 98 -7.26 -2.64 -3.30
CA GLY A 98 -7.63 -2.54 -1.89
C GLY A 98 -8.63 -3.61 -1.49
N PHE A 99 -9.61 -3.89 -2.36
CA PHE A 99 -10.58 -4.97 -2.15
C PHE A 99 -9.90 -6.34 -2.15
N ALA A 100 -8.96 -6.59 -3.06
CA ALA A 100 -8.18 -7.83 -3.09
C ALA A 100 -7.31 -8.03 -1.83
N LEU A 101 -6.88 -6.94 -1.18
CA LEU A 101 -6.08 -6.98 0.04
C LEU A 101 -6.91 -6.92 1.33
N LYS A 102 -8.24 -6.83 1.23
CA LYS A 102 -9.16 -6.64 2.36
C LYS A 102 -8.92 -7.62 3.50
N ASP A 103 -8.77 -8.91 3.20
CA ASP A 103 -8.62 -9.95 4.22
C ASP A 103 -7.27 -9.88 4.94
N VAL A 104 -6.20 -9.51 4.22
CA VAL A 104 -4.88 -9.33 4.83
C VAL A 104 -4.94 -8.18 5.83
N VAL A 105 -5.46 -7.03 5.40
CA VAL A 105 -5.57 -5.83 6.26
C VAL A 105 -6.49 -6.09 7.45
N SER A 106 -7.64 -6.75 7.23
CA SER A 106 -8.59 -7.07 8.29
C SER A 106 -7.97 -7.93 9.39
N ASN A 107 -7.20 -8.96 9.02
CA ASN A 107 -6.50 -9.80 10.00
C ASN A 107 -5.40 -9.03 10.74
N LEU A 108 -4.59 -8.23 10.05
CA LEU A 108 -3.53 -7.44 10.69
C LEU A 108 -4.08 -6.45 11.72
N ILE A 109 -5.18 -5.76 11.40
CA ILE A 109 -5.84 -4.83 12.33
C ILE A 109 -6.43 -5.60 13.51
N ALA A 110 -7.18 -6.67 13.24
CA ALA A 110 -7.77 -7.51 14.29
C ALA A 110 -6.70 -8.08 15.24
N GLY A 111 -5.62 -8.65 14.70
CA GLY A 111 -4.52 -9.19 15.50
C GLY A 111 -3.83 -8.13 16.34
N SER A 112 -3.61 -6.93 15.78
CA SER A 112 -3.04 -5.80 16.52
C SER A 112 -3.94 -5.38 17.70
N ILE A 113 -5.26 -5.33 17.48
CA ILE A 113 -6.23 -4.96 18.52
C ILE A 113 -6.33 -6.03 19.60
N ILE A 114 -6.32 -7.32 19.24
CA ILE A 114 -6.31 -8.45 20.19
C ILE A 114 -5.05 -8.40 21.05
N LEU A 115 -3.87 -8.19 20.45
CA LEU A 115 -2.61 -8.08 21.19
C LEU A 115 -2.59 -6.87 22.14
N LEU A 116 -3.21 -5.76 21.75
CA LEU A 116 -3.27 -4.53 22.53
C LEU A 116 -4.24 -4.64 23.71
N HIS A 117 -5.48 -5.09 23.48
CA HIS A 117 -6.54 -5.10 24.51
C HIS A 117 -6.58 -6.42 25.30
N ARG A 118 -5.98 -7.49 24.77
CA ARG A 118 -5.92 -8.82 25.38
C ARG A 118 -7.26 -9.30 25.96
N PRO A 119 -8.34 -9.35 25.15
CA PRO A 119 -9.64 -9.85 25.61
C PRO A 119 -9.59 -11.30 26.09
N PHE A 120 -8.62 -12.06 25.59
CA PHE A 120 -8.16 -13.36 26.08
C PHE A 120 -6.63 -13.39 26.01
N LYS A 121 -6.01 -14.33 26.70
CA LYS A 121 -4.56 -14.47 26.83
C LYS A 121 -4.12 -15.87 26.40
N ILE A 122 -2.82 -16.00 26.14
CA ILE A 122 -2.18 -17.30 25.99
C ILE A 122 -2.44 -18.10 27.28
N ASN A 123 -2.82 -19.36 27.10
CA ASN A 123 -3.30 -20.32 28.08
C ASN A 123 -4.78 -20.24 28.46
N ASP A 124 -5.55 -19.24 28.03
CA ASP A 124 -7.00 -19.26 28.22
C ASP A 124 -7.63 -20.38 27.36
N LYS A 125 -8.65 -21.03 27.92
CA LYS A 125 -9.50 -21.95 27.17
C LYS A 125 -10.66 -21.17 26.58
N ILE A 126 -10.79 -21.19 25.25
CA ILE A 126 -11.82 -20.44 24.53
C ILE A 126 -12.63 -21.36 23.61
N SER A 127 -13.89 -20.99 23.38
CA SER A 127 -14.75 -21.57 22.36
C SER A 127 -15.10 -20.53 21.31
N ILE A 128 -14.85 -20.87 20.04
CA ILE A 128 -15.12 -20.01 18.90
C ILE A 128 -15.50 -20.83 17.65
N VAL A 129 -16.63 -20.48 17.03
CA VAL A 129 -17.14 -21.07 15.77
C VAL A 129 -17.09 -22.61 15.79
N GLY A 130 -17.57 -23.22 16.88
CA GLY A 130 -17.63 -24.68 17.01
C GLY A 130 -16.29 -25.37 17.32
N HIS A 131 -15.21 -24.62 17.51
CA HIS A 131 -13.94 -25.14 18.01
C HIS A 131 -13.71 -24.69 19.45
N GLU A 132 -13.35 -25.63 20.32
CA GLU A 132 -12.98 -25.37 21.70
C GLU A 132 -11.53 -25.80 21.94
N GLY A 133 -10.73 -24.95 22.58
CA GLY A 133 -9.36 -25.33 22.91
C GLY A 133 -8.59 -24.24 23.64
N LYS A 134 -7.32 -24.54 23.90
CA LYS A 134 -6.42 -23.65 24.65
C LYS A 134 -5.65 -22.74 23.70
N VAL A 135 -5.61 -21.44 23.97
CA VAL A 135 -4.81 -20.50 23.17
C VAL A 135 -3.33 -20.73 23.44
N ILE A 136 -2.57 -21.07 22.40
CA ILE A 136 -1.12 -21.33 22.52
C ILE A 136 -0.24 -20.25 21.86
N ASN A 137 -0.78 -19.48 20.90
CA ASN A 137 -0.06 -18.39 20.25
C ASN A 137 -1.05 -17.36 19.71
N ILE A 138 -0.66 -16.08 19.72
CA ILE A 138 -1.37 -14.97 19.07
C ILE A 138 -0.33 -14.21 18.25
N ASP A 139 -0.47 -14.24 16.93
CA ASP A 139 0.32 -13.43 16.00
C ASP A 139 -0.57 -12.39 15.28
N LEU A 140 -0.01 -11.65 14.32
CA LEU A 140 -0.76 -10.59 13.63
C LEU A 140 -1.86 -11.12 12.71
N ARG A 141 -1.74 -12.34 12.17
CA ARG A 141 -2.70 -12.92 11.22
C ARG A 141 -3.60 -13.95 11.87
N TYR A 142 -3.05 -14.78 12.75
CA TYR A 142 -3.73 -15.92 13.35
C TYR A 142 -3.58 -15.93 14.87
N THR A 143 -4.61 -16.46 15.52
CA THR A 143 -4.50 -17.02 16.87
C THR A 143 -4.51 -18.54 16.73
N THR A 144 -3.53 -19.20 17.33
CA THR A 144 -3.42 -20.66 17.32
C THR A 144 -4.03 -21.22 18.58
N ILE A 145 -5.00 -22.12 18.40
CA ILE A 145 -5.68 -22.84 19.46
C ILE A 145 -5.28 -24.32 19.39
N GLU A 146 -4.99 -24.93 20.53
CA GLU A 146 -4.79 -26.36 20.66
C GLU A 146 -6.10 -27.02 21.09
N SER A 147 -6.63 -27.91 20.24
CA SER A 147 -7.91 -28.60 20.41
C SER A 147 -7.71 -30.07 20.03
N GLU A 148 -8.01 -30.99 20.95
CA GLU A 148 -7.90 -32.45 20.72
C GLU A 148 -6.56 -32.86 20.07
N ASP A 149 -5.44 -32.40 20.65
CA ASP A 149 -4.06 -32.63 20.16
C ASP A 149 -3.74 -32.07 18.76
N LYS A 150 -4.61 -31.22 18.20
CA LYS A 150 -4.40 -30.53 16.91
C LYS A 150 -4.27 -29.03 17.10
N LYS A 151 -3.47 -28.41 16.23
CA LYS A 151 -3.35 -26.96 16.14
C LYS A 151 -4.36 -26.43 15.13
N VAL A 152 -5.25 -25.57 15.58
CA VAL A 152 -6.23 -24.84 14.76
C VAL A 152 -5.77 -23.40 14.64
N LEU A 153 -5.54 -22.95 13.40
CA LEU A 153 -5.16 -21.57 13.10
C LEU A 153 -6.42 -20.77 12.78
N VAL A 154 -6.84 -19.93 13.71
CA VAL A 154 -8.04 -19.11 13.57
C VAL A 154 -7.63 -17.71 13.08
N PRO A 155 -8.11 -17.24 11.91
CA PRO A 155 -7.87 -15.88 11.44
C PRO A 155 -8.34 -14.87 12.49
N ASN A 156 -7.50 -13.88 12.80
CA ASN A 156 -7.82 -12.87 13.80
C ASN A 156 -9.07 -12.06 13.46
N SER A 157 -9.36 -11.85 12.17
CA SER A 157 -10.59 -11.17 11.75
C SER A 157 -11.86 -11.91 12.19
N ILE A 158 -11.81 -13.24 12.29
CA ILE A 158 -12.94 -14.04 12.79
C ILE A 158 -13.09 -13.85 14.30
N LEU A 159 -11.98 -13.93 15.06
CA LEU A 159 -11.97 -13.69 16.51
C LEU A 159 -12.46 -12.29 16.87
N PHE A 160 -12.16 -11.29 16.05
CA PHE A 160 -12.59 -9.93 16.30
C PHE A 160 -14.07 -9.67 15.97
N THR A 161 -14.68 -10.48 15.10
CA THR A 161 -16.06 -10.23 14.60
C THR A 161 -17.09 -11.22 15.13
N LYS A 162 -16.67 -12.35 15.71
CA LYS A 162 -17.54 -13.38 16.27
C LYS A 162 -17.46 -13.37 17.79
N GLU A 163 -18.53 -13.84 18.42
CA GLU A 163 -18.57 -14.05 19.86
C GLU A 163 -17.54 -15.10 20.28
N ILE A 164 -16.86 -14.84 21.40
CA ILE A 164 -15.88 -15.72 22.01
C ILE A 164 -16.34 -16.00 23.43
N ILE A 165 -16.41 -17.28 23.79
CA ILE A 165 -16.68 -17.69 25.17
C ILE A 165 -15.36 -18.09 25.80
N ILE A 166 -15.05 -17.52 26.97
CA ILE A 166 -13.89 -17.92 27.78
C ILE A 166 -14.38 -18.93 28.82
N LEU A 167 -13.76 -20.10 28.85
CA LEU A 167 -14.18 -21.29 29.61
C LEU A 167 -13.26 -21.60 30.80
N ASN A 168 -12.51 -20.58 31.22
CA ASN A 168 -11.52 -20.64 32.29
C ASN A 168 -12.13 -20.95 33.66
#